data_AF-A0A1G8LFT4-F1
#
_entry.id   AF-A0A1G8LFT4-F1
#
_cell.length_a   1.000
_cell.length_b   1.000
_cell.length_c   1.000
_cell.angle_alpha   90.00
_cell.angle_beta   90.00
_cell.angle_gamma   90.00
#
_symmetry.space_group_name_H-M   'P 1'
#
loop_
_entity.id
_entity.type
_entity.pdbx_description
1 polymer ?
#
loop_
_entity_poly.entity_id
_entity_poly.type
_entity_poly.pdbx_seq_one_letter_code
_entity_poly.pdbx_strand_id
1 'polypeptide(L)'
;MKLISARQAWHDCMYENRDSTLAVAAQKALLGKKGRVANETHPDRKETNGRCAHMLAAGLVQAAILTLPKPLQHFGHTLYSPLANGNDLAIAHGLVWLGSGLGGQLTARQSERAYWMAMAAINSHKRAVNGRDVLAPSEVCLFIEERLGCRIDPCNWARDYASTWERLAKHIDRLDAQALKPVADVVACEQGWRRGPGWRWLQEDRDVVAEHRAQRYAQHRDQINASLCKRLQAMSEKQLAAWAARMKTYSAAYRAEWGDDVLEQPDVHRRYHDRVAAYWSQRERLKQVA
;
A
#
# COMPACT_ATOMS: atom_id res chain seq x y z
N MET A 1 2.04 3.42 -13.64
CA MET A 1 2.55 3.89 -12.34
C MET A 1 2.93 2.67 -11.51
N LYS A 2 4.12 2.65 -10.92
CA LYS A 2 4.48 1.63 -9.93
C LYS A 2 4.05 2.13 -8.56
N LEU A 3 3.06 1.50 -7.94
CA LEU A 3 2.56 1.89 -6.62
C LEU A 3 3.54 1.39 -5.55
N ILE A 4 4.33 2.30 -4.98
CA ILE A 4 5.32 1.97 -3.93
C ILE A 4 4.81 2.38 -2.55
N SER A 5 4.22 3.57 -2.45
CA SER A 5 3.67 4.10 -1.20
C SER A 5 2.44 4.95 -1.45
N ALA A 6 1.59 5.11 -0.44
CA ALA A 6 0.39 5.94 -0.54
C ALA A 6 0.68 7.41 -0.87
N ARG A 7 1.79 7.95 -0.36
CA ARG A 7 2.22 9.34 -0.62
C ARG A 7 2.59 9.56 -2.09
N GLN A 8 3.41 8.65 -2.63
CA GLN A 8 3.72 8.67 -4.05
C GLN A 8 2.47 8.44 -4.89
N ALA A 9 1.58 7.53 -4.48
CA ALA A 9 0.39 7.20 -5.26
C ALA A 9 -0.55 8.40 -5.37
N TRP A 10 -0.68 9.16 -4.28
CA TRP A 10 -1.45 10.41 -4.27
C TRP A 10 -0.87 11.44 -5.24
N HIS A 11 0.45 11.65 -5.23
CA HIS A 11 1.11 12.57 -6.16
C HIS A 11 0.92 12.12 -7.62
N ASP A 12 1.25 10.86 -7.91
CA ASP A 12 1.30 10.33 -9.27
C ASP A 12 -0.09 10.13 -9.89
N CYS A 13 -1.15 9.95 -9.09
CA CYS A 13 -2.50 9.89 -9.63
C CYS A 13 -2.98 11.23 -10.20
N MET A 14 -2.36 12.35 -9.81
CA MET A 14 -2.67 13.70 -10.30
C MET A 14 -1.67 14.19 -11.35
N TYR A 15 -0.63 13.40 -11.62
CA TYR A 15 0.39 13.71 -12.60
C TYR A 15 0.12 12.93 -13.90
N GLU A 16 -0.23 13.63 -14.98
CA GLU A 16 -0.25 13.00 -16.30
C GLU A 16 1.19 12.77 -16.75
N ASN A 17 1.61 11.51 -16.83
CA ASN A 17 2.91 11.15 -17.40
C ASN A 17 2.86 11.31 -18.93
N ARG A 18 2.85 12.54 -19.41
CA ARG A 18 2.96 12.87 -20.83
C ARG A 18 4.42 13.17 -21.11
N ASP A 19 5.05 12.35 -21.96
CA ASP A 19 6.34 12.73 -22.53
C ASP A 19 6.19 14.11 -23.18
N SER A 20 7.18 14.97 -22.96
CA SER A 20 7.15 16.31 -23.56
C SER A 20 7.02 16.18 -25.07
N THR A 21 6.28 17.09 -25.70
CA THR A 21 6.10 17.10 -27.17
C THR A 21 7.44 17.06 -27.91
N LEU A 22 8.47 17.65 -27.33
CA LEU A 22 9.87 17.62 -27.78
C LEU A 22 10.53 16.25 -27.62
N ALA A 23 10.32 15.54 -26.51
CA ALA A 23 10.83 14.18 -26.32
C ALA A 23 10.22 13.21 -27.34
N VAL A 24 8.90 13.31 -27.56
CA VAL A 24 8.19 12.55 -28.59
C VAL A 24 8.69 12.90 -30.00
N ALA A 25 8.97 14.18 -30.27
CA ALA A 25 9.52 14.62 -31.55
C ALA A 25 10.97 14.15 -31.77
N ALA A 26 11.81 14.18 -30.73
CA ALA A 26 13.19 13.71 -30.78
C ALA A 26 13.26 12.20 -31.02
N GLN A 27 12.39 11.42 -30.36
CA GLN A 27 12.30 9.98 -30.59
C GLN A 27 11.85 9.65 -32.02
N LYS A 28 10.92 10.44 -32.57
CA LYS A 28 10.51 10.33 -33.99
C LYS A 28 11.63 10.70 -34.96
N ALA A 29 12.44 11.70 -34.62
CA ALA A 29 13.60 12.12 -35.42
C ALA A 29 14.71 11.05 -35.42
N LEU A 30 15.01 10.43 -34.27
CA LEU A 30 15.95 9.30 -34.15
C LEU A 30 15.54 8.09 -35.01
N LEU A 31 14.24 7.85 -35.16
CA LEU A 31 13.69 6.82 -36.03
C LEU A 31 13.64 7.22 -37.52
N GLY A 32 14.14 8.42 -37.88
CA GLY A 32 14.21 8.91 -39.27
C GLY A 32 12.85 9.25 -39.89
N LYS A 33 11.79 9.41 -39.08
CA LYS A 33 10.41 9.50 -39.59
C LYS A 33 10.00 10.93 -39.95
N LYS A 34 9.56 11.14 -41.19
CA LYS A 34 9.10 12.43 -41.76
C LYS A 34 7.58 12.57 -41.91
N GLY A 35 6.77 11.90 -41.08
CA GLY A 35 5.30 12.04 -41.13
C GLY A 35 4.53 10.88 -40.49
N ARG A 36 3.20 10.92 -40.57
CA ARG A 36 2.32 9.78 -40.20
C ARG A 36 2.29 8.79 -41.36
N VAL A 37 2.68 7.54 -41.11
CA VAL A 37 2.59 6.44 -42.07
C VAL A 37 1.40 5.56 -41.66
N ALA A 38 0.54 5.20 -42.61
CA ALA A 38 -0.61 4.34 -42.34
C ALA A 38 -0.14 2.89 -42.06
N ASN A 39 -0.81 2.21 -41.12
CA ASN A 39 -0.56 0.82 -40.69
C ASN A 39 0.76 0.53 -39.95
N GLU A 40 1.41 1.54 -39.37
CA GLU A 40 2.49 1.29 -38.42
C GLU A 40 1.95 0.85 -37.04
N THR A 41 2.59 -0.17 -36.45
CA THR A 41 2.47 -0.49 -35.02
C THR A 41 3.21 0.59 -34.23
N HIS A 42 2.54 1.72 -33.98
CA HIS A 42 3.09 2.77 -33.13
C HIS A 42 3.16 2.25 -31.68
N PRO A 43 4.30 2.36 -30.97
CA PRO A 43 4.31 2.26 -29.51
C PRO A 43 3.42 3.34 -28.85
N ASP A 44 3.12 4.40 -29.61
CA ASP A 44 2.25 5.53 -29.29
C ASP A 44 0.78 5.37 -29.76
N ARG A 45 0.40 4.23 -30.34
CA ARG A 45 -1.01 3.96 -30.65
C ARG A 45 -1.69 3.81 -29.29
N LYS A 46 -2.46 4.84 -28.92
CA LYS A 46 -3.46 4.91 -27.84
C LYS A 46 -3.73 3.52 -27.23
N GLU A 47 -3.49 3.38 -25.93
CA GLU A 47 -3.71 2.16 -25.12
C GLU A 47 -2.56 1.14 -25.10
N THR A 48 -1.35 1.56 -24.74
CA THR A 48 -0.41 0.60 -24.14
C THR A 48 -1.02 0.07 -22.84
N ASN A 49 -0.98 -1.24 -22.60
CA ASN A 49 -1.45 -1.86 -21.35
C ASN A 49 -0.94 -1.11 -20.11
N GLY A 50 0.28 -0.59 -20.16
CA GLY A 50 0.86 0.24 -19.09
C GLY A 50 0.16 1.58 -18.87
N ARG A 51 -0.32 2.26 -19.92
CA ARG A 51 -1.10 3.50 -19.80
C ARG A 51 -2.51 3.24 -19.28
N CYS A 52 -3.18 2.20 -19.78
CA CYS A 52 -4.49 1.80 -19.28
C CYS A 52 -4.41 1.36 -17.80
N ALA A 53 -3.39 0.57 -17.44
CA ALA A 53 -3.12 0.19 -16.06
C ALA A 53 -2.80 1.41 -15.18
N HIS A 54 -2.03 2.38 -15.69
CA HIS A 54 -1.79 3.63 -14.97
C HIS A 54 -3.07 4.44 -14.74
N MET A 55 -3.89 4.61 -15.78
CA MET A 55 -5.15 5.35 -15.67
C MET A 55 -6.13 4.67 -14.73
N LEU A 56 -6.21 3.34 -14.76
CA LEU A 56 -7.00 2.57 -13.81
C LEU A 56 -6.51 2.78 -12.37
N ALA A 57 -5.21 2.58 -12.13
CA ALA A 57 -4.63 2.76 -10.80
C ALA A 57 -4.78 4.21 -10.29
N ALA A 58 -4.59 5.20 -11.16
CA ALA A 58 -4.82 6.60 -10.83
C ALA A 58 -6.30 6.87 -10.49
N GLY A 59 -7.24 6.33 -11.27
CA GLY A 59 -8.67 6.45 -11.03
C GLY A 59 -9.09 5.81 -9.70
N LEU A 60 -8.54 4.64 -9.35
CA LEU A 60 -8.78 3.98 -8.06
C LEU A 60 -8.28 4.82 -6.88
N VAL A 61 -7.07 5.39 -6.99
CA VAL A 61 -6.52 6.27 -5.96
C VAL A 61 -7.34 7.56 -5.84
N GLN A 62 -7.72 8.19 -6.96
CA GLN A 62 -8.57 9.37 -6.95
C GLN A 62 -9.95 9.09 -6.32
N ALA A 63 -10.55 7.94 -6.64
CA ALA A 63 -11.81 7.50 -6.02
C ALA A 63 -11.66 7.31 -4.50
N ALA A 64 -10.54 6.74 -4.04
CA ALA A 64 -10.25 6.61 -2.62
C ALA A 64 -10.07 7.97 -1.94
N ILE A 65 -9.39 8.93 -2.58
CA ILE A 65 -9.26 10.31 -2.07
C ILE A 65 -10.64 10.96 -1.93
N LEU A 66 -11.55 10.74 -2.89
CA LEU A 66 -12.90 11.30 -2.84
C LEU A 66 -13.74 10.81 -1.66
N THR A 67 -13.38 9.67 -1.04
CA THR A 67 -14.05 9.17 0.18
C THR A 67 -13.72 9.97 1.44
N LEU A 68 -12.63 10.75 1.43
CA LEU A 68 -12.22 11.56 2.58
C LEU A 68 -13.13 12.78 2.76
N PRO A 69 -13.29 13.34 3.98
CA PRO A 69 -13.91 14.65 4.16
C PRO A 69 -13.19 15.75 3.37
N LYS A 70 -13.94 16.72 2.83
CA LYS A 70 -13.36 17.79 1.99
C LYS A 70 -12.15 18.52 2.61
N PRO A 71 -12.15 18.92 3.89
CA PRO A 71 -10.97 19.55 4.48
C PRO A 71 -9.73 18.65 4.46
N LEU A 72 -9.92 17.34 4.64
CA LEU A 72 -8.84 16.35 4.64
C LEU A 72 -8.34 16.07 3.21
N GLN A 73 -9.20 16.15 2.20
CA GLN A 73 -8.80 16.14 0.78
C GLN A 73 -7.85 17.32 0.48
N HIS A 74 -8.25 18.55 0.84
CA HIS A 74 -7.42 19.76 0.64
C HIS A 74 -6.09 19.70 1.41
N PHE A 75 -6.10 19.14 2.62
CA PHE A 75 -4.88 18.87 3.37
C PHE A 75 -3.94 17.91 2.62
N GLY A 76 -4.45 16.77 2.14
CA GLY A 76 -3.68 15.84 1.32
C GLY A 76 -3.18 16.46 0.01
N HIS A 77 -4.01 17.26 -0.66
CA HIS A 77 -3.60 18.00 -1.86
C HIS A 77 -2.45 18.96 -1.58
N THR A 78 -2.52 19.72 -0.48
CA THR A 78 -1.45 20.64 -0.08
C THR A 78 -0.10 19.93 0.08
N LEU A 79 -0.10 18.73 0.66
CA LEU A 79 1.11 17.95 0.90
C LEU A 79 1.63 17.25 -0.35
N TYR A 80 0.74 16.62 -1.13
CA TYR A 80 1.11 15.61 -2.14
C TYR A 80 0.74 15.97 -3.57
N SER A 81 -0.23 16.87 -3.79
CA SER A 81 -0.66 17.19 -5.15
C SER A 81 0.34 18.15 -5.81
N PRO A 82 0.81 17.85 -7.04
CA PRO A 82 1.56 18.82 -7.84
C PRO A 82 0.68 20.00 -8.30
N LEU A 83 -0.65 19.84 -8.21
CA LEU A 83 -1.65 20.84 -8.62
C LEU A 83 -2.21 21.64 -7.43
N ALA A 84 -1.59 21.54 -6.26
CA ALA A 84 -2.03 22.24 -5.05
C ALA A 84 -2.03 23.76 -5.24
N ASN A 85 -3.12 24.41 -4.85
CA ASN A 85 -3.29 25.86 -4.94
C ASN A 85 -3.40 26.52 -3.55
N GLY A 86 -3.54 27.85 -3.52
CA GLY A 86 -3.65 28.61 -2.28
C GLY A 86 -4.91 28.28 -1.45
N ASN A 87 -6.01 27.86 -2.09
CA ASN A 87 -7.22 27.46 -1.37
C ASN A 87 -7.02 26.15 -0.63
N ASP A 88 -6.29 25.19 -1.23
CA ASP A 88 -5.94 23.94 -0.56
C ASP A 88 -5.17 24.22 0.73
N LEU A 89 -4.17 25.12 0.65
CA LEU A 89 -3.37 25.51 1.81
C LEU A 89 -4.20 26.24 2.87
N ALA A 90 -5.08 27.16 2.48
CA ALA A 90 -5.93 27.91 3.42
C ALA A 90 -6.89 26.97 4.18
N ILE A 91 -7.52 26.02 3.48
CA ILE A 91 -8.42 25.04 4.10
C ILE A 91 -7.63 24.06 4.99
N ALA A 92 -6.48 23.58 4.52
CA ALA A 92 -5.59 22.71 5.29
C ALA A 92 -5.12 23.40 6.58
N HIS A 93 -4.76 24.69 6.48
CA HIS A 93 -4.35 25.50 7.61
C HIS A 93 -5.48 25.67 8.62
N GLY A 94 -6.69 26.00 8.17
CA GLY A 94 -7.88 26.07 9.01
C GLY A 94 -8.18 24.75 9.72
N LEU A 95 -8.07 23.62 9.00
CA LEU A 95 -8.26 22.28 9.57
C LEU A 95 -7.26 22.00 10.70
N VAL A 96 -5.97 22.24 10.47
CA VAL A 96 -4.92 22.01 11.47
C VAL A 96 -5.10 22.93 12.68
N TRP A 97 -5.38 24.21 12.45
CA TRP A 97 -5.55 25.18 13.52
C TRP A 97 -6.74 24.85 14.41
N LEU A 98 -7.93 24.68 13.82
CA LEU A 98 -9.16 24.39 14.55
C LEU A 98 -9.13 22.99 15.21
N GLY A 99 -8.51 22.01 14.55
CA GLY A 99 -8.36 20.64 15.05
C GLY A 99 -7.29 20.47 16.14
N SER A 100 -6.38 21.44 16.31
CA SER A 100 -5.26 21.35 17.26
C SER A 100 -5.68 21.32 18.74
N GLY A 101 -6.89 21.80 19.06
CA GLY A 101 -7.36 21.93 20.44
C GLY A 101 -6.66 23.03 21.26
N LEU A 102 -5.86 23.90 20.61
CA LEU A 102 -5.09 24.95 21.29
C LEU A 102 -5.89 26.21 21.61
N GLY A 103 -7.01 26.44 20.93
CA GLY A 103 -7.74 27.72 20.96
C GLY A 103 -8.27 28.17 22.33
N GLY A 104 -8.50 27.25 23.28
CA GLY A 104 -8.97 27.59 24.63
C GLY A 104 -7.85 27.73 25.69
N GLN A 105 -6.61 27.38 25.36
CA GLN A 105 -5.51 27.31 26.33
C GLN A 105 -4.52 28.47 26.20
N LEU A 106 -4.57 29.19 25.08
CA LEU A 106 -3.61 30.23 24.73
C LEU A 106 -4.21 31.62 24.96
N THR A 107 -3.37 32.57 25.38
CA THR A 107 -3.73 33.99 25.36
C THR A 107 -3.93 34.48 23.92
N ALA A 108 -4.62 35.60 23.71
CA ALA A 108 -4.86 36.13 22.36
C ALA A 108 -3.57 36.28 21.52
N ARG A 109 -2.49 36.82 22.12
CA ARG A 109 -1.19 36.98 21.48
C ARG A 109 -0.50 35.65 21.16
N GLN A 110 -0.61 34.67 22.06
CA GLN A 110 -0.08 33.33 21.81
C GLN A 110 -0.87 32.61 20.73
N SER A 111 -2.19 32.79 20.71
CA SER A 111 -3.09 32.21 19.71
C SER A 111 -2.78 32.73 18.31
N GLU A 112 -2.52 34.03 18.15
CA GLU A 112 -2.15 34.63 16.86
C GLU A 112 -0.82 34.08 16.33
N ARG A 113 0.18 33.91 17.21
CA ARG A 113 1.45 33.27 16.85
C ARG A 113 1.26 31.80 16.50
N ALA A 114 0.49 31.07 17.30
CA ALA A 114 0.21 29.65 17.09
C ALA A 114 -0.56 29.40 15.79
N TYR A 115 -1.44 30.32 15.38
CA TYR A 115 -2.10 30.30 14.09
C TYR A 115 -1.07 30.26 12.96
N TRP A 116 -0.11 31.19 12.92
CA TRP A 116 0.93 31.17 11.88
C TRP A 116 1.93 30.02 12.03
N MET A 117 2.21 29.57 13.26
CA MET A 117 2.98 28.35 13.51
C MET A 117 2.32 27.11 12.87
N ALA A 118 0.99 27.02 12.86
CA ALA A 118 0.29 25.90 12.23
C ALA A 118 0.58 25.84 10.72
N MET A 119 0.61 26.99 10.05
CA MET A 119 0.99 27.06 8.63
C MET A 119 2.46 26.69 8.42
N ALA A 120 3.36 27.16 9.29
CA ALA A 120 4.76 26.77 9.26
C ALA A 120 4.95 25.25 9.47
N ALA A 121 4.18 24.66 10.39
CA ALA A 121 4.22 23.23 10.67
C ALA A 121 3.77 22.39 9.46
N ILE A 122 2.73 22.82 8.73
CA ILE A 122 2.32 22.18 7.47
C ILE A 122 3.45 22.22 6.44
N ASN A 123 4.10 23.38 6.26
CA ASN A 123 5.21 23.52 5.33
C ASN A 123 6.43 22.68 5.74
N SER A 124 6.72 22.59 7.03
CA SER A 124 7.77 21.71 7.59
C SER A 124 7.47 20.25 7.29
N HIS A 125 6.23 19.80 7.52
CA HIS A 125 5.81 18.43 7.22
C HIS A 125 5.91 18.13 5.73
N LYS A 126 5.48 19.07 4.88
CA LYS A 126 5.61 18.96 3.42
C LYS A 126 7.07 18.83 2.99
N ARG A 127 8.01 19.55 3.62
CA ARG A 127 9.45 19.39 3.35
C ARG A 127 9.91 17.97 3.72
N ALA A 128 9.57 17.51 4.93
CA ALA A 128 9.93 16.18 5.41
C ALA A 128 9.45 15.06 4.49
N VAL A 129 8.19 15.12 4.05
CA VAL A 129 7.65 14.09 3.15
C VAL A 129 8.30 14.11 1.76
N ASN A 130 8.75 15.28 1.31
CA ASN A 130 9.50 15.42 0.07
C ASN A 130 11.00 15.13 0.22
N GLY A 131 11.44 14.55 1.36
CA GLY A 131 12.82 14.17 1.61
C GLY A 131 13.76 15.35 1.90
N ARG A 132 13.21 16.50 2.29
CA ARG A 132 13.97 17.69 2.72
C ARG A 132 13.95 17.82 4.24
N ASP A 133 14.90 18.58 4.78
CA ASP A 133 14.95 18.84 6.22
C ASP A 133 13.72 19.63 6.70
N VAL A 134 13.26 19.25 7.90
CA VAL A 134 12.21 19.97 8.65
C VAL A 134 12.69 21.38 9.01
N LEU A 135 11.75 22.30 9.18
CA LEU A 135 12.08 23.68 9.55
C LEU A 135 12.76 23.71 10.93
N ALA A 136 13.90 24.40 11.00
CA ALA A 136 14.55 24.71 12.26
C ALA A 136 13.73 25.75 13.05
N PRO A 137 13.85 25.79 14.39
CA PRO A 137 13.19 26.80 15.23
C PRO A 137 13.40 28.24 14.77
N SER A 138 14.60 28.58 14.30
CA SER A 138 14.92 29.91 13.76
C SER A 138 14.14 30.24 12.50
N GLU A 139 14.00 29.29 11.57
CA GLU A 139 13.19 29.45 10.36
C GLU A 139 11.71 29.61 10.70
N VAL A 140 11.22 28.89 11.70
CA VAL A 140 9.84 29.02 12.17
C VAL A 140 9.60 30.40 12.77
N CYS A 141 10.50 30.88 13.63
CA CYS A 141 10.43 32.23 14.17
C CYS A 141 10.40 33.26 13.04
N LEU A 142 11.35 33.21 12.10
CA LEU A 142 11.40 34.13 10.96
C LEU A 142 10.10 34.11 10.15
N PHE A 143 9.56 32.93 9.85
CA PHE A 143 8.31 32.77 9.11
C PHE A 143 7.11 33.49 9.78
N ILE A 144 7.08 33.50 11.11
CA ILE A 144 6.03 34.18 11.88
C ILE A 144 6.33 35.67 11.98
N GLU A 145 7.59 36.07 12.19
CA GLU A 145 8.03 37.47 12.23
C GLU A 145 7.66 38.19 10.93
N GLU A 146 7.89 37.57 9.77
CA GLU A 146 7.54 38.12 8.45
C GLU A 146 6.03 38.40 8.29
N ARG A 147 5.18 37.65 8.99
CA ARG A 147 3.71 37.77 8.89
C ARG A 147 3.10 38.70 9.93
N LEU A 148 3.67 38.70 11.14
CA LEU A 148 3.18 39.51 12.25
C LEU A 148 3.89 40.86 12.40
N GLY A 149 5.04 41.04 11.73
CA GLY A 149 5.89 42.22 11.89
C GLY A 149 6.49 42.37 13.28
N CYS A 150 6.38 41.37 14.15
CA CYS A 150 6.89 41.40 15.51
C CYS A 150 8.10 40.48 15.65
N ARG A 151 9.17 40.93 16.31
CA ARG A 151 10.34 40.08 16.59
C ARG A 151 10.01 38.98 17.60
N ILE A 152 10.53 37.78 17.32
CA ILE A 152 10.40 36.54 18.06
C ILE A 152 11.81 36.00 18.25
N ASP A 153 12.28 36.05 19.50
CA ASP A 153 13.61 35.54 19.85
C ASP A 153 13.64 34.00 19.82
N PRO A 154 14.44 33.37 18.92
CA PRO A 154 14.59 31.92 18.86
C PRO A 154 15.20 31.32 20.14
N CYS A 155 15.96 32.08 20.93
CA CYS A 155 16.56 31.58 22.17
C CYS A 155 15.51 31.16 23.21
N ASN A 156 14.31 31.74 23.15
CA ASN A 156 13.20 31.40 24.03
C ASN A 156 12.34 30.23 23.52
N TRP A 157 12.73 29.59 22.40
CA TRP A 157 11.95 28.53 21.75
C TRP A 157 11.50 27.41 22.70
N ALA A 158 12.44 26.85 23.46
CA ALA A 158 12.20 25.72 24.35
C ALA A 158 11.14 26.04 25.41
N ARG A 159 11.08 27.29 25.88
CA ARG A 159 10.15 27.74 26.91
C ARG A 159 8.78 28.08 26.34
N ASP A 160 8.74 28.85 25.26
CA ASP A 160 7.53 29.57 24.84
C ASP A 160 6.79 28.91 23.66
N TYR A 161 7.50 28.17 22.80
CA TYR A 161 6.96 27.72 21.51
C TYR A 161 7.06 26.21 21.27
N ALA A 162 8.05 25.53 21.86
CA ALA A 162 8.32 24.12 21.60
C ALA A 162 7.10 23.22 21.86
N SER A 163 6.42 23.42 23.00
CA SER A 163 5.24 22.61 23.35
C SER A 163 4.07 22.79 22.38
N THR A 164 3.84 24.01 21.90
CA THR A 164 2.82 24.35 20.90
C THR A 164 3.18 23.73 19.54
N TRP A 165 4.45 23.87 19.14
CA TRP A 165 4.96 23.28 17.90
C TRP A 165 4.81 21.76 17.87
N GLU A 166 5.22 21.08 18.95
CA GLU A 166 5.10 19.62 19.05
C GLU A 166 3.65 19.14 18.98
N ARG A 167 2.72 19.88 19.58
CA ARG A 167 1.28 19.56 19.50
C ARG A 167 0.76 19.70 18.08
N LEU A 168 1.14 20.77 17.38
CA LEU A 168 0.79 20.98 15.97
C LEU A 168 1.38 19.88 15.09
N ALA A 169 2.66 19.57 15.25
CA ALA A 169 3.34 18.51 14.51
C ALA A 169 2.65 17.15 14.71
N LYS A 170 2.39 16.75 15.96
CA LYS A 170 1.66 15.51 16.28
C LYS A 170 0.24 15.50 15.71
N HIS A 171 -0.43 16.65 15.67
CA HIS A 171 -1.76 16.74 15.08
C HIS A 171 -1.71 16.56 13.55
N ILE A 172 -0.73 17.17 12.89
CA ILE A 172 -0.46 17.02 11.45
C ILE A 172 -0.13 15.55 11.13
N ASP A 173 0.71 14.87 11.91
CA ASP A 173 1.01 13.45 11.72
C ASP A 173 -0.24 12.57 11.77
N ARG A 174 -1.19 12.89 12.66
CA ARG A 174 -2.47 12.17 12.74
C ARG A 174 -3.35 12.43 11.52
N LEU A 175 -3.45 13.69 11.09
CA LEU A 175 -4.20 14.05 9.89
C LEU A 175 -3.58 13.40 8.65
N ASP A 176 -2.25 13.34 8.56
CA ASP A 176 -1.53 12.66 7.49
C ASP A 176 -1.86 11.17 7.45
N ALA A 177 -1.78 10.49 8.60
CA ALA A 177 -2.16 9.08 8.70
C ALA A 177 -3.64 8.84 8.32
N GLN A 178 -4.54 9.76 8.69
CA GLN A 178 -5.95 9.68 8.32
C GLN A 178 -6.18 9.88 6.83
N ALA A 179 -5.52 10.87 6.21
CA ALA A 179 -5.61 11.15 4.79
C ALA A 179 -5.07 9.97 3.96
N LEU A 180 -3.92 9.42 4.35
CA LEU A 180 -3.27 8.35 3.60
C LEU A 180 -3.95 6.99 3.76
N LYS A 181 -4.78 6.77 4.78
CA LYS A 181 -5.42 5.47 5.06
C LYS A 181 -6.16 4.87 3.86
N PRO A 182 -7.15 5.55 3.22
CA PRO A 182 -7.85 4.98 2.07
C PRO A 182 -6.94 4.77 0.85
N VAL A 183 -5.93 5.62 0.66
CA VAL A 183 -4.97 5.45 -0.45
C VAL A 183 -4.04 4.26 -0.19
N ALA A 184 -3.59 4.07 1.05
CA ALA A 184 -2.80 2.90 1.45
C ALA A 184 -3.59 1.60 1.26
N ASP A 185 -4.91 1.62 1.49
CA ASP A 185 -5.77 0.47 1.22
C ASP A 185 -5.78 0.08 -0.26
N VAL A 186 -5.84 1.07 -1.17
CA VAL A 186 -5.76 0.83 -2.62
C VAL A 186 -4.39 0.30 -3.02
N VAL A 187 -3.31 0.93 -2.54
CA VAL A 187 -1.93 0.49 -2.84
C VAL A 187 -1.72 -0.96 -2.39
N ALA A 188 -2.18 -1.32 -1.20
CA ALA A 188 -2.09 -2.67 -0.68
C ALA A 188 -2.88 -3.66 -1.56
N CYS A 189 -4.12 -3.31 -1.93
CA CYS A 189 -4.95 -4.14 -2.81
C CYS A 189 -4.28 -4.40 -4.17
N GLU A 190 -3.76 -3.35 -4.81
CA GLU A 190 -3.04 -3.45 -6.09
C GLU A 190 -1.73 -4.25 -5.98
N GLN A 191 -1.12 -4.31 -4.80
CA GLN A 191 0.04 -5.15 -4.51
C GLN A 191 -0.34 -6.60 -4.14
N GLY A 192 -1.62 -6.96 -4.16
CA GLY A 192 -2.12 -8.29 -3.81
C GLY A 192 -2.27 -8.55 -2.30
N TRP A 193 -2.24 -7.49 -1.48
CA TRP A 193 -2.33 -7.60 -0.02
C TRP A 193 -3.80 -7.58 0.40
N ARG A 194 -4.19 -8.43 1.35
CA ARG A 194 -5.54 -8.48 1.92
C ARG A 194 -5.54 -8.19 3.42
N ARG A 195 -6.65 -7.67 3.94
CA ARG A 195 -6.81 -7.40 5.37
C ARG A 195 -6.97 -8.70 6.14
N GLY A 196 -6.03 -8.98 7.05
CA GLY A 196 -6.09 -10.14 7.95
C GLY A 196 -6.76 -9.86 9.30
N PRO A 197 -6.93 -10.88 10.15
CA PRO A 197 -7.40 -10.72 11.52
C PRO A 197 -6.47 -9.78 12.29
N GLY A 198 -7.00 -8.69 12.84
CA GLY A 198 -6.21 -7.71 13.59
C GLY A 198 -5.67 -6.52 12.80
N TRP A 199 -6.31 -6.14 11.68
CA TRP A 199 -6.01 -4.92 10.89
C TRP A 199 -4.61 -4.84 10.28
N ARG A 200 -3.90 -5.98 10.20
CA ARG A 200 -2.62 -6.07 9.47
C ARG A 200 -2.88 -6.56 8.05
N TRP A 201 -2.14 -5.99 7.10
CA TRP A 201 -2.09 -6.53 5.75
C TRP A 201 -1.31 -7.83 5.73
N LEU A 202 -1.86 -8.83 5.07
CA LEU A 202 -1.22 -10.10 4.80
C LEU A 202 -1.05 -10.21 3.28
N GLN A 203 0.14 -10.65 2.86
CA GLN A 203 0.35 -11.05 1.48
C GLN A 203 -0.37 -12.39 1.28
N GLU A 204 -1.56 -12.34 0.70
CA GLU A 204 -2.38 -13.51 0.36
C GLU A 204 -2.25 -13.80 -1.14
N ASP A 205 -1.02 -13.74 -1.65
CA ASP A 205 -0.74 -14.26 -2.98
C ASP A 205 -0.77 -15.79 -2.89
N ARG A 206 -1.72 -16.40 -3.61
CA ARG A 206 -1.99 -17.83 -3.60
C ARG A 206 -0.70 -18.63 -3.84
N ASP A 207 0.12 -18.17 -4.77
CA ASP A 207 1.30 -18.89 -5.22
C ASP A 207 2.44 -18.74 -4.20
N VAL A 208 2.61 -17.56 -3.62
CA VAL A 208 3.58 -17.32 -2.52
C VAL A 208 3.22 -18.13 -1.26
N VAL A 209 1.92 -18.22 -0.94
CA VAL A 209 1.45 -19.06 0.18
C VAL A 209 1.69 -20.54 -0.10
N ALA A 210 1.51 -20.98 -1.34
CA ALA A 210 1.82 -22.34 -1.75
C ALA A 210 3.30 -22.66 -1.59
N GLU A 211 4.18 -21.77 -2.05
CA GLU A 211 5.64 -21.88 -1.92
C GLU A 211 6.08 -21.91 -0.45
N HIS A 212 5.57 -21.02 0.40
CA HIS A 212 5.87 -21.01 1.83
C HIS A 212 5.42 -22.32 2.52
N ARG A 213 4.23 -22.85 2.16
CA ARG A 213 3.74 -24.14 2.66
C ARG A 213 4.62 -25.29 2.19
N ALA A 214 5.09 -25.25 0.94
CA ALA A 214 5.98 -26.24 0.37
C ALA A 214 7.33 -26.26 1.08
N GLN A 215 7.94 -25.09 1.31
CA GLN A 215 9.20 -24.95 2.05
C GLN A 215 9.08 -25.49 3.48
N ARG A 216 8.02 -25.11 4.20
CA ARG A 216 7.78 -25.63 5.56
C ARG A 216 7.53 -27.14 5.57
N TYR A 217 6.83 -27.66 4.56
CA TYR A 217 6.63 -29.10 4.43
C TYR A 217 7.94 -29.83 4.16
N ALA A 218 8.79 -29.31 3.28
CA ALA A 218 10.08 -29.89 2.95
C ALA A 218 10.98 -30.07 4.20
N GLN A 219 10.99 -29.09 5.10
CA GLN A 219 11.76 -29.13 6.36
C GLN A 219 11.36 -30.29 7.29
N HIS A 220 10.10 -30.74 7.22
CA HIS A 220 9.54 -31.76 8.13
C HIS A 220 8.97 -32.98 7.41
N ARG A 221 9.28 -33.14 6.12
CA ARG A 221 8.63 -34.11 5.23
C ARG A 221 8.74 -35.54 5.76
N ASP A 222 9.94 -35.96 6.12
CA ASP A 222 10.21 -37.33 6.55
C ASP A 222 9.49 -37.66 7.85
N GLN A 223 9.51 -36.75 8.82
CA GLN A 223 8.80 -36.91 10.09
C GLN A 223 7.28 -37.00 9.89
N ILE A 224 6.71 -36.15 9.02
CA ILE A 224 5.28 -36.14 8.71
C ILE A 224 4.88 -37.44 8.00
N ASN A 225 5.66 -37.90 7.03
CA ASN A 225 5.39 -39.13 6.28
C ASN A 225 5.53 -40.37 7.16
N ALA A 226 6.57 -40.46 7.99
CA ALA A 226 6.72 -41.56 8.95
C ALA A 226 5.54 -41.63 9.93
N SER A 227 5.11 -40.47 10.45
CA SER A 227 3.94 -40.37 11.34
C SER A 227 2.64 -40.79 10.64
N LEU A 228 2.48 -40.42 9.37
CA LEU A 228 1.33 -40.81 8.57
C LEU A 228 1.31 -42.33 8.33
N CYS A 229 2.43 -42.92 7.91
CA CYS A 229 2.55 -44.35 7.68
C CYS A 229 2.23 -45.16 8.95
N LYS A 230 2.84 -44.80 10.09
CA LYS A 230 2.58 -45.45 11.38
C LYS A 230 1.10 -45.39 11.75
N ARG A 231 0.45 -44.25 11.52
CA ARG A 231 -0.98 -44.07 11.79
C ARG A 231 -1.86 -44.91 10.87
N LEU A 232 -1.54 -45.01 9.58
CA LEU A 232 -2.31 -45.82 8.62
C LEU A 232 -2.16 -47.33 8.88
N GLN A 233 -0.99 -47.77 9.35
CA GLN A 233 -0.77 -49.16 9.76
C GLN A 233 -1.61 -49.51 11.01
N ALA A 234 -1.70 -48.59 11.97
CA ALA A 234 -2.46 -48.78 13.20
C ALA A 234 -3.99 -48.66 13.03
N MET A 235 -4.49 -48.17 11.88
CA MET A 235 -5.92 -48.04 11.63
C MET A 235 -6.58 -49.40 11.36
N SER A 236 -7.72 -49.62 12.00
CA SER A 236 -8.64 -50.70 11.63
C SER A 236 -9.22 -50.48 10.22
N GLU A 237 -9.74 -51.53 9.61
CA GLU A 237 -10.34 -51.51 8.28
C GLU A 237 -11.45 -50.45 8.12
N LYS A 238 -12.35 -50.35 9.09
CA LYS A 238 -13.41 -49.33 9.12
C LYS A 238 -12.86 -47.90 9.18
N GLN A 239 -11.81 -47.68 9.96
CA GLN A 239 -11.15 -46.38 10.06
C GLN A 239 -10.39 -46.03 8.77
N LEU A 240 -9.79 -47.03 8.13
CA LEU A 240 -9.08 -46.89 6.86
C LEU A 240 -10.05 -46.52 5.73
N ALA A 241 -11.22 -47.16 5.67
CA ALA A 241 -12.28 -46.82 4.70
C ALA A 241 -12.79 -45.38 4.89
N ALA A 242 -13.02 -44.95 6.14
CA ALA A 242 -13.42 -43.57 6.44
C ALA A 242 -12.31 -42.55 6.10
N TRP A 243 -11.04 -42.90 6.31
CA TRP A 243 -9.92 -42.06 5.88
C TRP A 243 -9.83 -41.96 4.36
N ALA A 244 -10.01 -43.08 3.64
CA ALA A 244 -10.00 -43.13 2.19
C ALA A 244 -11.12 -42.27 1.57
N ALA A 245 -12.33 -42.30 2.14
CA ALA A 245 -13.42 -41.42 1.73
C ALA A 245 -13.06 -39.94 1.88
N ARG A 246 -12.50 -39.54 3.03
CA ARG A 246 -12.01 -38.17 3.25
C ARG A 246 -10.91 -37.77 2.28
N MET A 247 -10.02 -38.69 1.94
CA MET A 247 -8.96 -38.44 0.95
C MET A 247 -9.53 -38.18 -0.44
N LYS A 248 -10.58 -38.89 -0.87
CA LYS A 248 -11.26 -38.60 -2.15
C LYS A 248 -11.85 -37.20 -2.17
N THR A 249 -12.55 -36.79 -1.12
CA THR A 249 -13.11 -35.42 -1.00
C THR A 249 -11.99 -34.37 -0.99
N TYR A 250 -10.93 -34.61 -0.23
CA TYR A 250 -9.76 -33.72 -0.20
C TYR A 250 -9.12 -33.59 -1.58
N SER A 251 -8.92 -34.68 -2.31
CA SER A 251 -8.34 -34.65 -3.66
C SER A 251 -9.23 -33.95 -4.68
N ALA A 252 -10.55 -34.11 -4.59
CA ALA A 252 -11.48 -33.37 -5.46
C ALA A 252 -11.41 -31.85 -5.20
N ALA A 253 -11.46 -31.44 -3.92
CA ALA A 253 -11.34 -30.03 -3.55
C ALA A 253 -9.98 -29.44 -3.94
N TYR A 254 -8.89 -30.18 -3.71
CA TYR A 254 -7.54 -29.72 -4.04
C TYR A 254 -7.33 -29.55 -5.55
N ARG A 255 -7.84 -30.48 -6.38
CA ARG A 255 -7.78 -30.31 -7.84
C ARG A 255 -8.68 -29.19 -8.34
N ALA A 256 -9.82 -28.95 -7.70
CA ALA A 256 -10.69 -27.82 -8.05
C ALA A 256 -10.02 -26.46 -7.75
N GLU A 257 -9.19 -26.39 -6.71
CA GLU A 257 -8.47 -25.17 -6.31
C GLU A 257 -7.21 -24.91 -7.16
N TRP A 258 -6.46 -25.97 -7.50
CA TRP A 258 -5.13 -25.86 -8.11
C TRP A 258 -5.04 -26.32 -9.57
N GLY A 259 -6.07 -26.97 -10.12
CA GLY A 259 -6.12 -27.35 -11.53
C GLY A 259 -4.85 -28.08 -12.01
N ASP A 260 -4.29 -27.58 -13.10
CA ASP A 260 -3.08 -28.13 -13.75
C ASP A 260 -1.78 -27.75 -13.02
N ASP A 261 -1.79 -26.74 -12.14
CA ASP A 261 -0.63 -26.32 -11.33
C ASP A 261 -0.08 -27.48 -10.49
N VAL A 262 -0.95 -28.41 -10.08
CA VAL A 262 -0.58 -29.63 -9.34
C VAL A 262 0.42 -30.50 -10.12
N LEU A 263 0.34 -30.49 -11.45
CA LEU A 263 1.21 -31.22 -12.36
C LEU A 263 2.39 -30.37 -12.83
N GLU A 264 2.16 -29.09 -13.08
CA GLU A 264 3.19 -28.15 -13.55
C GLU A 264 4.23 -27.82 -12.46
N GLN A 265 3.81 -27.78 -11.18
CA GLN A 265 4.65 -27.43 -10.03
C GLN A 265 4.63 -28.54 -8.95
N PRO A 266 5.25 -29.70 -9.22
CA PRO A 266 5.20 -30.84 -8.31
C PRO A 266 5.92 -30.59 -6.97
N ASP A 267 6.89 -29.69 -6.94
CA ASP A 267 7.61 -29.29 -5.72
C ASP A 267 6.73 -28.48 -4.77
N VAL A 268 5.96 -27.53 -5.29
CA VAL A 268 5.05 -26.70 -4.51
C VAL A 268 3.91 -27.55 -3.91
N HIS A 269 3.45 -28.55 -4.65
CA HIS A 269 2.36 -29.43 -4.23
C HIS A 269 2.83 -30.79 -3.69
N ARG A 270 4.10 -30.92 -3.29
CA ARG A 270 4.71 -32.18 -2.85
C ARG A 270 3.94 -32.88 -1.72
N ARG A 271 3.36 -32.12 -0.79
CA ARG A 271 2.52 -32.64 0.30
C ARG A 271 1.26 -33.35 -0.19
N TYR A 272 0.64 -32.81 -1.24
CA TYR A 272 -0.53 -33.42 -1.85
C TYR A 272 -0.15 -34.75 -2.52
N HIS A 273 0.93 -34.75 -3.29
CA HIS A 273 1.45 -35.95 -3.95
C HIS A 273 1.81 -37.07 -2.96
N ASP A 274 2.48 -36.75 -1.85
CA ASP A 274 2.82 -37.74 -0.82
C ASP A 274 1.56 -38.37 -0.18
N ARG A 275 0.49 -37.58 0.02
CA ARG A 275 -0.78 -38.10 0.54
C ARG A 275 -1.51 -38.98 -0.46
N VAL A 276 -1.46 -38.63 -1.75
CA VAL A 276 -2.02 -39.44 -2.83
C VAL A 276 -1.25 -40.76 -2.95
N ALA A 277 0.08 -40.73 -2.84
CA ALA A 277 0.90 -41.93 -2.81
C ALA A 277 0.55 -42.83 -1.60
N ALA A 278 0.36 -42.24 -0.41
CA ALA A 278 -0.09 -42.96 0.77
C ALA A 278 -1.49 -43.56 0.61
N TYR A 279 -2.40 -42.89 -0.12
CA TYR A 279 -3.71 -43.46 -0.45
C TYR A 279 -3.56 -44.69 -1.34
N TRP A 280 -2.74 -44.62 -2.39
CA TRP A 280 -2.52 -45.74 -3.31
C TRP A 280 -1.80 -46.91 -2.64
N SER A 281 -0.90 -46.68 -1.69
CA SER A 281 -0.23 -47.76 -0.96
C SER A 281 -1.19 -48.59 -0.09
N GLN A 282 -2.33 -48.02 0.31
CA GLN A 282 -3.37 -48.72 1.08
C GLN A 282 -4.43 -49.39 0.20
N ARG A 283 -4.30 -49.31 -1.13
CA ARG A 283 -5.32 -49.79 -2.07
C ARG A 283 -5.66 -51.27 -1.90
N GLU A 284 -4.68 -52.14 -1.70
CA GLU A 284 -4.95 -53.58 -1.53
C GLU A 284 -5.72 -53.86 -0.22
N ARG A 285 -5.37 -53.19 0.88
CA ARG A 285 -6.14 -53.26 2.14
C ARG A 285 -7.55 -52.70 1.98
N LEU A 286 -7.72 -51.64 1.18
CA LEU A 286 -9.03 -51.06 0.90
C LEU A 286 -9.92 -51.95 0.03
N LYS A 287 -9.35 -52.76 -0.88
CA LYS A 287 -10.11 -53.75 -1.66
C LYS A 287 -10.68 -54.88 -0.80
N GLN A 288 -10.06 -55.20 0.33
CA GLN A 288 -10.54 -56.24 1.25
C GLN A 288 -11.73 -55.78 2.10
N VAL A 289 -12.00 -54.47 2.13
CA VAL A 289 -12.99 -53.82 3.01
C VAL A 289 -14.21 -53.30 2.23
N ALA A 290 -14.11 -53.21 0.91
CA ALA A 290 -15.16 -52.77 -0.01
C ALA A 290 -15.96 -53.96 -0.53
#